data_AF-A0A9E5S578-F1
#
_entry.id   AF-A0A9E5S578-F1
#
_cell.length_a   1.000
_cell.length_b   1.000
_cell.length_c   1.000
_cell.angle_alpha   90.00
_cell.angle_beta   90.00
_cell.angle_gamma   90.00
#
_symmetry.space_group_name_H-M   'P 1'
#
loop_
_entity.id
_entity.type
_entity.pdbx_description
1 polymer ?
#
loop_
_entity_poly.entity_id
_entity_poly.type
_entity_poly.pdbx_seq_one_letter_code
_entity_poly.pdbx_strand_id
1 'polypeptide(L)'
;MAEGFARTFGEGKIAVSSSGLEASHVDPITVQIMSEIGIDISNQSSKALSEFNPEDYDAVISLCGCGVNLPEAWILREVFADWQLQDPEGESIDTFRMVREQVKERVMQLIATLS
;
A
#
# COMPACT_ATOMS: atom_id res chain seq x y z
N MET A 1 -3.96 -2.00 3.52
CA MET A 1 -4.57 -2.79 2.41
C MET A 1 -3.55 -3.15 1.33
N ALA A 2 -2.88 -2.16 0.70
CA ALA A 2 -1.96 -2.40 -0.41
C ALA A 2 -0.84 -3.39 -0.06
N GLU A 3 -0.19 -3.21 1.09
CA GLU A 3 0.83 -4.15 1.57
C GLU A 3 0.30 -5.59 1.70
N GLY A 4 -0.87 -5.77 2.32
CA GLY A 4 -1.51 -7.09 2.42
C GLY A 4 -1.68 -7.78 1.07
N PHE A 5 -2.25 -7.08 0.09
CA PHE A 5 -2.37 -7.63 -1.26
C PHE A 5 -1.03 -7.92 -1.91
N ALA A 6 -0.06 -7.01 -1.79
CA ALA A 6 1.23 -7.15 -2.43
C ALA A 6 2.03 -8.31 -1.84
N ARG A 7 1.95 -8.53 -0.52
CA ARG A 7 2.52 -9.70 0.15
C ARG A 7 1.84 -10.99 -0.30
N THR A 8 0.52 -11.01 -0.41
CA THR A 8 -0.22 -12.22 -0.81
C THR A 8 0.02 -12.59 -2.27
N PHE A 9 -0.04 -11.64 -3.20
CA PHE A 9 0.12 -11.92 -4.63
C PHE A 9 1.58 -11.95 -5.09
N GLY A 10 2.46 -11.26 -4.36
CA GLY A 10 3.89 -11.16 -4.63
C GLY A 10 4.74 -12.12 -3.81
N GLU A 11 4.13 -13.02 -3.04
CA GLU A 11 4.85 -13.96 -2.17
C GLU A 11 5.89 -14.76 -2.96
N GLY A 12 7.14 -14.75 -2.48
CA GLY A 12 8.27 -15.43 -3.13
C GLY A 12 8.81 -14.74 -4.38
N LYS A 13 8.24 -13.60 -4.80
CA LYS A 13 8.71 -12.81 -5.95
C LYS A 13 9.25 -11.44 -5.58
N ILE A 14 8.55 -10.73 -4.69
CA ILE A 14 8.90 -9.36 -4.30
C ILE A 14 8.92 -9.22 -2.77
N ALA A 15 9.81 -8.36 -2.27
CA ALA A 15 9.78 -7.89 -0.90
C ALA A 15 8.90 -6.64 -0.82
N VAL A 16 7.97 -6.61 0.13
CA VAL A 16 7.02 -5.51 0.29
C VAL A 16 7.25 -4.84 1.64
N SER A 17 7.23 -3.51 1.64
CA SER A 17 7.26 -2.67 2.84
C SER A 17 6.23 -1.56 2.69
N SER A 18 5.57 -1.17 3.78
CA SER A 18 4.71 0.00 3.84
C SER A 18 5.32 1.06 4.73
N SER A 19 5.20 2.31 4.30
CA SER A 19 5.54 3.48 5.10
C SER A 19 4.36 4.45 5.14
N GLY A 20 4.32 5.26 6.18
CA GLY A 20 3.29 6.28 6.38
C GLY A 20 3.93 7.60 6.80
N LEU A 21 3.18 8.68 6.62
CA LEU A 21 3.52 9.99 7.21
C LEU A 21 3.47 9.93 8.74
N GLU A 22 2.54 9.14 9.28
CA GLU A 22 2.37 8.88 10.71
C GLU A 22 2.41 7.37 10.97
N ALA A 23 3.09 6.95 12.04
CA ALA A 23 3.08 5.57 12.49
C ALA A 23 1.75 5.29 13.20
N SER A 24 0.74 4.89 12.44
CA SER A 24 -0.55 4.48 12.97
C SER A 24 -0.74 2.97 12.89
N HIS A 25 -1.56 2.46 13.82
CA HIS A 25 -2.02 1.07 13.74
C HIS A 25 -3.04 0.95 12.62
N VAL A 26 -3.15 -0.25 12.04
CA VAL A 26 -4.15 -0.54 11.02
C VAL A 26 -5.55 -0.39 11.63
N ASP A 27 -6.42 0.37 10.95
CA ASP A 27 -7.83 0.51 11.35
C ASP A 27 -8.49 -0.89 11.48
N PRO A 28 -9.13 -1.21 12.61
CA PRO A 28 -9.84 -2.48 12.82
C PRO A 28 -10.87 -2.82 11.74
N ILE A 29 -11.54 -1.81 11.16
CA ILE A 29 -12.46 -1.97 10.03
C ILE A 29 -11.68 -2.47 8.81
N THR A 30 -10.50 -1.90 8.54
CA THR A 30 -9.65 -2.36 7.43
C THR A 30 -9.22 -3.81 7.65
N VAL A 31 -8.86 -4.19 8.87
CA VAL A 31 -8.54 -5.59 9.22
C VAL A 31 -9.73 -6.51 8.94
N GLN A 32 -10.93 -6.11 9.37
CA GLN A 32 -12.15 -6.88 9.12
C GLN A 32 -12.41 -7.06 7.62
N ILE A 33 -12.33 -5.99 6.84
CA ILE A 33 -12.61 -5.98 5.40
C ILE A 33 -11.59 -6.78 4.59
N MET A 34 -10.32 -6.80 5.01
CA MET A 34 -9.31 -7.67 4.40
C MET A 34 -9.47 -9.13 4.86
N SER A 35 -9.91 -9.37 6.10
CA SER A 35 -10.18 -10.72 6.58
C SER A 35 -11.36 -11.38 5.86
N GLU A 36 -12.33 -10.61 5.37
CA GLU A 36 -13.44 -11.12 4.53
C GLU A 36 -12.94 -11.88 3.30
N ILE A 37 -11.79 -11.50 2.75
CA ILE A 37 -11.16 -12.12 1.58
C ILE A 37 -9.99 -13.06 1.96
N GLY A 38 -9.83 -13.35 3.25
CA GLY A 38 -8.80 -14.26 3.76
C GLY A 38 -7.41 -13.63 3.90
N ILE A 39 -7.28 -12.29 3.88
CA ILE A 39 -6.00 -11.61 4.07
C ILE A 39 -5.97 -10.98 5.46
N ASP A 40 -5.14 -11.53 6.35
CA ASP A 40 -4.92 -10.95 7.67
C ASP A 40 -3.84 -9.86 7.60
N ILE A 41 -4.22 -8.63 7.96
CA ILE A 41 -3.32 -7.48 8.05
C ILE A 41 -3.17 -6.95 9.49
N SER A 42 -3.70 -7.67 10.48
CA SER A 42 -3.70 -7.25 11.90
C SER A 42 -2.30 -7.05 12.48
N ASN A 43 -1.31 -7.79 11.97
CA ASN A 43 0.09 -7.71 12.38
C ASN A 43 0.91 -6.72 11.53
N GLN A 44 0.29 -6.03 10.58
CA GLN A 44 0.99 -5.02 9.77
C GLN A 44 1.05 -3.71 10.56
N SER A 45 2.15 -2.99 10.39
CA SER A 45 2.34 -1.67 10.97
C SER A 45 3.04 -0.77 9.99
N SER A 46 2.67 0.50 9.99
CA SER A 46 3.35 1.51 9.19
C SER A 46 4.57 2.01 9.96
N LYS A 47 5.75 1.91 9.35
CA LYS A 47 6.96 2.55 9.87
C LYS A 47 7.12 3.94 9.26
N ALA A 48 7.89 4.79 9.92
CA ALA A 48 8.15 6.13 9.39
C ALA A 48 8.94 6.03 8.08
N LEU A 49 8.60 6.86 7.08
CA LEU A 49 9.33 6.93 5.81
C LEU A 49 10.84 7.18 6.02
N SER A 50 11.21 7.92 7.08
CA SER A 50 12.60 8.21 7.45
C SER A 50 13.41 7.00 7.88
N GLU A 51 12.78 5.87 8.22
CA GLU A 51 13.48 4.63 8.57
C GLU A 51 13.86 3.80 7.34
N PHE A 52 13.38 4.19 6.16
CA PHE A 52 13.64 3.48 4.92
C PHE A 52 14.63 4.24 4.03
N ASN A 53 15.42 3.50 3.27
CA ASN A 53 16.30 4.07 2.25
C ASN A 53 15.69 3.83 0.86
N PRO A 54 15.44 4.86 0.04
CA PRO A 54 14.90 4.69 -1.31
C PRO A 54 15.78 3.85 -2.22
N GLU A 55 17.08 3.73 -1.97
CA GLU A 55 17.99 2.92 -2.79
C GLU A 55 17.76 1.41 -2.65
N ASP A 56 17.08 0.97 -1.60
CA ASP A 56 16.75 -0.44 -1.37
C ASP A 56 15.48 -0.90 -2.11
N TYR A 57 14.79 0.02 -2.81
CA TYR A 57 13.50 -0.23 -3.44
C TYR A 57 13.49 0.18 -4.91
N ASP A 58 13.18 -0.76 -5.80
CA ASP A 58 13.05 -0.50 -7.23
C ASP A 58 11.70 0.15 -7.59
N ALA A 59 10.67 -0.12 -6.77
CA ALA A 59 9.30 0.35 -6.97
C ALA A 59 8.75 1.09 -5.75
N VAL A 60 8.24 2.29 -5.97
CA VAL A 60 7.65 3.16 -4.94
C VAL A 60 6.26 3.59 -5.37
N ILE A 61 5.28 3.33 -4.51
CA ILE A 61 3.87 3.60 -4.81
C ILE A 61 3.30 4.55 -3.76
N SER A 62 2.83 5.71 -4.21
CA SER A 62 2.04 6.64 -3.41
C SER A 62 0.57 6.24 -3.44
N LEU A 63 -0.07 6.18 -2.26
CA LEU A 63 -1.49 5.85 -2.14
C LEU A 63 -2.38 7.10 -2.02
N CYS A 64 -1.89 8.16 -1.37
CA CYS A 64 -2.66 9.35 -0.97
C CYS A 64 -2.93 10.37 -2.08
N GLY A 65 -2.38 10.21 -3.29
CA GLY A 65 -2.37 11.30 -4.27
C GLY A 65 -1.45 12.46 -3.91
N CYS A 66 -0.64 12.27 -2.87
CA CYS A 66 0.31 13.25 -2.35
C CYS A 66 1.75 12.92 -2.76
N GLY A 67 1.94 12.04 -3.75
CA GLY A 67 3.25 11.55 -4.19
C GLY A 67 4.20 12.67 -4.61
N VAL A 68 3.67 13.81 -5.04
CA VAL A 68 4.43 15.03 -5.37
C VAL A 68 5.11 15.70 -4.17
N ASN A 69 4.69 15.39 -2.94
CA ASN A 69 5.31 15.91 -1.71
C ASN A 69 6.38 14.96 -1.13
N LEU A 70 6.64 13.83 -1.78
CA LEU A 70 7.73 12.94 -1.38
C LEU A 70 9.09 13.51 -1.82
N PRO A 71 10.17 13.26 -1.08
CA PRO A 71 11.51 13.65 -1.51
C PRO A 71 11.83 13.07 -2.89
N GLU A 72 12.57 13.83 -3.73
CA GLU A 72 12.90 13.43 -5.11
C GLU A 72 13.52 12.03 -5.20
N ALA A 73 14.31 11.63 -4.21
CA ALA A 73 14.91 10.30 -4.16
C ALA A 73 13.90 9.14 -4.24
N TRP A 74 12.68 9.32 -3.74
CA TRP A 74 11.59 8.34 -3.82
C TRP A 74 10.84 8.39 -5.15
N ILE A 75 10.78 9.56 -5.78
CA ILE A 75 10.06 9.78 -7.05
C ILE A 75 10.92 9.31 -8.23
N LEU A 76 12.25 9.45 -8.12
CA LEU A 76 13.24 9.08 -9.15
C LEU A 76 13.58 7.57 -9.14
N ARG A 77 12.72 6.72 -8.57
CA ARG A 77 12.86 5.26 -8.69
C ARG A 77 12.41 4.79 -10.05
N GLU A 78 12.84 3.59 -10.43
CA GLU A 78 12.56 3.03 -11.75
C GLU A 78 11.04 2.89 -11.97
N VAL A 79 10.33 2.45 -10.93
CA VAL A 79 8.88 2.37 -10.94
C VAL A 79 8.33 3.31 -9.86
N PHE A 80 7.74 4.42 -10.29
CA PHE A 80 6.97 5.31 -9.42
C PHE A 80 5.53 5.42 -9.92
N ALA A 81 4.55 5.20 -9.04
CA ALA A 81 3.14 5.41 -9.36
C ALA A 81 2.41 6.08 -8.20
N ASP A 82 1.47 6.97 -8.53
CA ASP A 82 0.56 7.56 -7.56
C ASP A 82 -0.86 7.11 -7.87
N TRP A 83 -1.45 6.35 -6.95
CA TRP A 83 -2.75 5.73 -7.15
C TRP A 83 -3.92 6.65 -6.79
N GLN A 84 -3.66 7.80 -6.14
CA GLN A 84 -4.67 8.80 -5.80
C GLN A 84 -5.93 8.18 -5.19
N LEU A 85 -5.74 7.27 -4.24
CA LEU A 85 -6.81 6.56 -3.59
C LEU A 85 -7.47 7.48 -2.56
N GLN A 86 -8.79 7.44 -2.52
CA GLN A 86 -9.55 8.05 -1.45
C GLN A 86 -9.28 7.31 -0.14
N ASP A 87 -9.04 8.06 0.94
CA ASP A 87 -8.97 7.50 2.29
C ASP A 87 -10.38 7.09 2.73
N PRO A 88 -10.63 5.79 3.02
CA PRO A 88 -11.93 5.34 3.50
C PRO A 88 -12.13 5.59 4.99
N GLU A 89 -11.13 6.10 5.75
CA GLU A 89 -11.29 6.36 7.18
C GLU A 89 -12.50 7.27 7.46
N GLY A 90 -13.39 6.82 8.36
CA GLY A 90 -14.63 7.53 8.71
C GLY A 90 -15.78 7.40 7.70
N GLU A 91 -15.58 6.71 6.58
CA GLU A 91 -16.61 6.43 5.57
C GLU A 91 -17.38 5.13 5.85
N SER A 92 -18.37 4.82 4.99
CA SER A 92 -19.14 3.58 5.09
C SER A 92 -18.31 2.33 4.72
N ILE A 93 -18.73 1.16 5.23
CA ILE A 93 -18.14 -0.14 4.90
C ILE A 93 -18.11 -0.41 3.39
N ASP A 94 -19.13 0.05 2.65
CA ASP A 94 -19.18 -0.13 1.20
C ASP A 94 -18.06 0.66 0.49
N THR A 95 -17.70 1.84 1.01
CA THR A 95 -16.54 2.61 0.55
C THR A 95 -15.24 1.85 0.80
N PHE A 96 -15.06 1.24 1.99
CA PHE A 96 -13.90 0.39 2.28
C PHE A 96 -13.77 -0.76 1.28
N ARG A 97 -14.87 -1.46 0.97
CA ARG A 97 -14.88 -2.55 -0.03
C ARG A 97 -14.53 -2.05 -1.42
N MET A 98 -15.05 -0.89 -1.82
CA MET A 98 -14.73 -0.28 -3.10
C MET A 98 -13.25 0.06 -3.22
N VAL A 99 -12.67 0.72 -2.20
CA VAL A 99 -11.25 1.04 -2.15
C VAL A 99 -10.41 -0.25 -2.12
N ARG A 100 -10.82 -1.28 -1.38
CA ARG A 100 -10.16 -2.59 -1.37
C ARG A 100 -10.03 -3.18 -2.77
N GLU A 101 -11.11 -3.25 -3.54
CA GLU A 101 -11.06 -3.81 -4.91
C GLU A 101 -10.18 -2.95 -5.83
N GLN A 102 -10.26 -1.62 -5.73
CA GLN A 102 -9.39 -0.71 -6.47
C GLN A 102 -7.89 -0.92 -6.15
N VAL A 103 -7.57 -1.10 -4.87
CA VAL A 103 -6.18 -1.38 -4.44
C VAL A 103 -5.73 -2.73 -4.99
N LYS A 104 -6.59 -3.75 -4.90
CA LYS A 104 -6.31 -5.10 -5.38
C LYS A 104 -5.93 -5.11 -6.87
N GLU A 105 -6.74 -4.48 -7.71
CA GLU A 105 -6.50 -4.42 -9.16
C GLU A 105 -5.16 -3.74 -9.48
N ARG A 106 -4.90 -2.58 -8.85
CA ARG A 106 -3.65 -1.83 -9.05
C ARG A 106 -2.42 -2.60 -8.56
N VAL A 107 -2.51 -3.29 -7.42
CA VAL A 107 -1.43 -4.15 -6.91
C VAL A 107 -1.15 -5.30 -7.88
N MET A 108 -2.17 -5.96 -8.40
CA MET A 108 -1.99 -7.06 -9.35
C MET A 108 -1.32 -6.57 -10.64
N GLN A 109 -1.71 -5.40 -11.15
CA GLN A 109 -1.07 -4.79 -12.33
C GLN A 109 0.40 -4.45 -12.07
N LEU A 110 0.71 -3.88 -10.89
CA LEU A 110 2.08 -3.58 -10.50
C LEU A 110 2.94 -4.84 -10.45
N ILE A 111 2.47 -5.89 -9.78
CA ILE A 111 3.21 -7.15 -9.68
C ILE A 111 3.44 -7.78 -11.06
N ALA A 112 2.45 -7.70 -11.95
CA ALA A 112 2.59 -8.17 -13.32
C ALA A 112 3.61 -7.37 -14.14
N THR A 113 3.91 -6.13 -13.74
CA THR A 113 4.92 -5.27 -14.38
C THR A 113 6.33 -5.50 -13.81
N LEU A 114 6.42 -5.95 -12.56
CA LEU A 114 7.68 -6.24 -11.86
C LEU A 114 8.17 -7.69 -12.01
N SER A 115 7.33 -8.59 -12.53
CA SER A 115 7.62 -10.02 -12.75
C SER A 115 8.02 -10.32 -14.18
#